data_AF-A0A0V0VIK8-F1
#
_entry.id   AF-A0A0V0VIK8-F1
#
_cell.length_a   1.000
_cell.length_b   1.000
_cell.length_c   1.000
_cell.angle_alpha   90.00
_cell.angle_beta   90.00
_cell.angle_gamma   90.00
#
_symmetry.space_group_name_H-M   'P 1'
#
loop_
_entity.id
_entity.type
_entity.pdbx_description
1 polymer ?
#
loop_
_entity_poly.entity_id
_entity_poly.type
_entity_poly.pdbx_seq_one_letter_code
_entity_poly.pdbx_strand_id
1 'polypeptide(L)'
;MMLTVITVILISLGSSWAQGVATCKADDNNDLNWYFVYKPPNILRTKIMQSGQNPAWAPSAQSIENNNGHSIVQTMASFIQDQPNIKVLAYSDDPPNLPPRNEKSKAKGVLLIDNSGVNAAAWFVHTVPKFLSHLGDYSWQ
;
A
#
# COMPACT_ATOMS: atom_id res chain seq x y z
N MET A 1 -9.50 -18.72 -33.74
CA MET A 1 -9.29 -17.45 -33.01
C MET A 1 -8.18 -17.70 -31.99
N MET A 2 -6.95 -17.28 -32.32
CA MET A 2 -5.77 -17.60 -31.51
C MET A 2 -5.66 -16.55 -30.39
N LEU A 3 -5.80 -16.98 -29.14
CA LEU A 3 -5.74 -16.11 -27.97
C LEU A 3 -4.26 -15.84 -27.65
N THR A 4 -3.73 -14.69 -28.06
CA THR A 4 -2.38 -14.28 -27.71
C THR A 4 -2.37 -13.78 -26.26
N VAL A 5 -1.90 -14.61 -25.33
CA VAL A 5 -1.70 -14.22 -23.92
C VAL A 5 -0.34 -13.51 -23.83
N ILE A 6 -0.35 -12.20 -23.59
CA ILE A 6 0.86 -11.45 -23.28
C ILE A 6 1.08 -11.55 -21.77
N THR A 7 1.98 -12.45 -21.35
CA THR A 7 2.45 -12.52 -19.97
C THR A 7 3.67 -11.59 -19.83
N VAL A 8 3.47 -10.40 -19.26
CA VAL A 8 4.58 -9.51 -18.88
C VAL A 8 5.09 -9.97 -17.51
N ILE A 9 6.25 -10.61 -17.47
CA ILE A 9 6.95 -10.91 -16.22
C ILE A 9 8.09 -9.89 -16.07
N LEU A 10 7.90 -8.91 -15.18
CA LEU A 10 8.96 -8.01 -14.74
C LEU A 10 9.72 -8.68 -13.60
N ILE A 11 10.89 -9.26 -13.88
CA ILE A 11 11.80 -9.77 -12.85
C ILE A 11 12.89 -8.71 -12.65
N SER A 12 12.81 -7.96 -11.55
CA SER A 12 13.91 -7.10 -11.11
C SER A 12 14.99 -7.96 -10.43
N LEU A 13 16.04 -8.32 -11.17
CA LEU A 13 17.29 -8.88 -10.63
C LEU A 13 18.20 -7.74 -10.17
N GLY A 14 17.86 -7.18 -9.02
CA GLY A 14 18.64 -6.19 -8.33
C GLY A 14 17.99 -6.01 -6.97
N SER A 15 18.78 -6.03 -5.92
CA SER A 15 18.39 -5.55 -4.61
C SER A 15 18.08 -4.05 -4.71
N SER A 16 16.96 -3.69 -5.33
CA SER A 16 16.36 -2.36 -5.27
C SER A 16 15.61 -2.26 -3.95
N TRP A 17 16.36 -2.22 -2.86
CA TRP A 17 15.78 -1.91 -1.56
C TRP A 17 15.47 -0.43 -1.71
N ALA A 18 14.20 -0.07 -1.83
CA ALA A 18 13.78 1.30 -1.58
C ALA A 18 14.11 1.56 -0.11
N GLN A 19 15.31 2.05 0.15
CA GLN A 19 15.72 2.54 1.46
C GLN A 19 15.15 3.93 1.58
N GLY A 20 14.43 4.23 2.65
CA GLY A 20 13.89 5.56 2.88
C GLY A 20 12.45 5.57 3.31
N VAL A 21 11.79 6.69 3.06
CA VAL A 21 10.49 6.99 3.66
C VAL A 21 9.32 6.36 2.88
N ALA A 22 9.40 6.32 1.54
CA ALA A 22 8.41 5.69 0.67
C ALA A 22 8.79 4.23 0.36
N THR A 23 8.67 3.34 1.35
CA THR A 23 8.99 1.91 1.21
C THR A 23 7.96 1.05 1.94
N CYS A 24 7.85 -0.23 1.55
CA CYS A 24 6.99 -1.18 2.24
C CYS A 24 7.55 -1.42 3.65
N LYS A 25 6.69 -1.40 4.67
CA LYS A 25 7.11 -1.60 6.07
C LYS A 25 6.49 -2.86 6.66
N ALA A 26 7.28 -3.58 7.45
CA ALA A 26 6.82 -4.62 8.36
C ALA A 26 6.05 -4.03 9.56
N ASP A 27 5.40 -4.89 10.34
CA ASP A 27 4.68 -4.48 11.55
C ASP A 27 5.62 -3.80 12.58
N ASP A 28 6.87 -4.23 12.63
CA ASP A 28 7.94 -3.69 13.48
C ASP A 28 8.70 -2.50 12.83
N ASN A 29 8.18 -1.94 11.74
CA ASN A 29 8.73 -0.81 10.98
C ASN A 29 10.04 -1.11 10.22
N ASN A 30 10.44 -2.37 10.10
CA ASN A 30 11.54 -2.75 9.22
C ASN A 30 11.14 -2.62 7.75
N ASP A 31 12.10 -2.27 6.89
CA ASP A 31 11.89 -2.17 5.45
C ASP A 31 11.67 -3.57 4.83
N LEU A 32 10.71 -3.64 3.91
CA LEU A 32 10.37 -4.84 3.15
C LEU A 32 10.43 -4.52 1.65
N ASN A 33 10.70 -5.53 0.84
CA ASN A 33 10.55 -5.38 -0.62
C ASN A 33 9.07 -5.43 -1.03
N TRP A 34 8.29 -6.29 -0.37
CA TRP A 34 6.86 -6.41 -0.54
C TRP A 34 6.21 -7.08 0.68
N TYR A 35 4.90 -6.90 0.82
CA TYR A 35 4.09 -7.72 1.71
C TYR A 35 2.68 -7.89 1.13
N PHE A 36 1.98 -8.92 1.59
CA PHE A 36 0.54 -9.07 1.43
C PHE A 36 -0.14 -9.00 2.79
N VAL A 37 -1.31 -8.37 2.84
CA VAL A 37 -2.19 -8.39 4.02
C VAL A 37 -3.54 -8.96 3.62
N TYR A 38 -3.99 -9.95 4.38
CA TYR A 38 -5.34 -10.49 4.28
C TYR A 38 -6.13 -10.14 5.54
N LYS A 39 -7.26 -9.44 5.36
CA LYS A 39 -8.20 -9.13 6.44
C LYS A 39 -9.39 -10.10 6.38
N PRO A 40 -9.54 -11.03 7.33
CA PRO A 40 -10.70 -11.89 7.37
C PRO A 40 -12.00 -11.09 7.64
N PRO A 41 -13.16 -11.58 7.21
CA PRO A 41 -14.44 -10.98 7.57
C PRO A 41 -14.64 -11.02 9.09
N ASN A 42 -15.16 -9.95 9.67
CA ASN A 42 -15.48 -9.83 11.11
C ASN A 42 -14.29 -10.03 12.08
N ILE A 43 -13.05 -10.04 11.58
CA ILE A 43 -11.83 -10.11 12.39
C ILE A 43 -10.98 -8.88 12.08
N LEU A 44 -10.48 -8.23 13.13
CA LEU A 44 -9.63 -7.05 13.04
C LEU A 44 -8.14 -7.38 12.98
N ARG A 45 -7.75 -8.53 13.53
CA ARG A 45 -6.40 -9.06 13.39
C ARG A 45 -6.24 -9.70 12.01
N THR A 46 -5.42 -9.06 11.19
CA THR A 46 -5.08 -9.50 9.84
C THR A 46 -4.06 -10.63 9.85
N LYS A 47 -3.85 -11.21 8.67
CA LYS A 47 -2.67 -12.04 8.37
C LYS A 47 -1.76 -11.26 7.44
N ILE A 48 -0.46 -11.37 7.66
CA ILE A 48 0.58 -10.76 6.83
C ILE A 48 1.50 -11.85 6.27
N MET A 49 1.93 -11.67 5.03
CA MET A 49 3.03 -12.41 4.41
C MET A 49 4.05 -11.39 3.94
N GLN A 50 5.32 -11.57 4.30
CA GLN A 50 6.38 -10.59 4.09
C GLN A 50 7.45 -11.15 3.15
N SER A 51 8.09 -10.28 2.38
CA SER A 51 9.26 -10.64 1.59
C SER A 51 10.39 -11.18 2.49
N GLY A 52 10.99 -12.31 2.13
CA GLY A 52 12.05 -12.96 2.88
C GLY A 52 12.42 -14.32 2.27
N GLN A 53 13.26 -15.10 2.95
CA GLN A 53 13.76 -16.38 2.43
C GLN A 53 12.64 -17.43 2.28
N ASN A 54 11.67 -17.48 3.21
CA ASN A 54 10.52 -18.38 3.19
C ASN A 54 9.24 -17.62 3.57
N PRO A 55 8.62 -16.88 2.63
CA PRO A 55 7.40 -16.13 2.91
C PRO A 55 6.25 -17.05 3.32
N ALA A 56 5.69 -16.81 4.50
CA ALA A 56 4.55 -17.54 5.03
C ALA A 56 3.53 -16.57 5.63
N TRP A 57 2.28 -16.98 5.68
CA TRP A 57 1.24 -16.22 6.38
C TRP A 57 1.42 -16.34 7.88
N ALA A 58 1.52 -15.20 8.56
CA ALA A 58 1.51 -15.09 10.02
C ALA A 58 0.42 -14.10 10.46
N PRO A 59 -0.08 -14.17 11.71
CA PRO A 59 -0.91 -13.12 12.25
C PRO A 59 -0.13 -11.80 12.30
N SER A 60 -0.75 -10.68 11.93
CA SER A 60 -0.14 -9.36 12.18
C SER A 60 0.07 -9.13 13.68
N ALA A 61 1.08 -8.33 14.00
CA ALA A 61 1.46 -8.03 15.38
C ALA A 61 0.33 -7.31 16.13
N GLN A 62 -0.38 -6.40 15.46
CA GLN A 62 -1.45 -5.58 16.01
C GLN A 62 -2.76 -5.71 15.21
N SER A 63 -3.86 -5.21 15.80
CA SER A 63 -5.13 -5.00 15.08
C SER A 63 -4.92 -3.99 13.95
N ILE A 64 -5.67 -4.14 12.84
CA ILE A 64 -5.66 -3.17 11.73
C ILE A 64 -6.17 -1.77 12.14
N GLU A 65 -6.89 -1.67 13.27
CA GLU A 65 -7.38 -0.40 13.80
C GLU A 65 -6.34 0.36 14.65
N ASN A 66 -5.22 -0.28 14.99
CA ASN A 66 -4.19 0.37 15.80
C ASN A 66 -3.39 1.37 14.96
N ASN A 67 -3.16 2.56 15.51
CA ASN A 67 -2.38 3.64 14.87
C ASN A 67 -0.86 3.38 14.80
N ASN A 68 -0.39 2.21 15.24
CA ASN A 68 1.01 1.80 15.16
C ASN A 68 1.11 0.27 15.23
N GLY A 69 2.24 -0.28 14.77
CA GLY A 69 2.54 -1.71 14.87
C GLY A 69 1.81 -2.59 13.85
N HIS A 70 1.27 -2.00 12.79
CA HIS A 70 0.64 -2.70 11.66
C HIS A 70 1.24 -2.19 10.34
N SER A 71 1.67 -3.09 9.46
CA SER A 71 2.40 -2.83 8.22
C SER A 71 1.79 -1.74 7.32
N ILE A 72 0.46 -1.77 7.13
CA ILE A 72 -0.27 -0.74 6.37
C ILE A 72 -0.05 0.65 6.96
N VAL A 73 -0.17 0.79 8.29
CA VAL A 73 0.01 2.07 8.99
C VAL A 73 1.46 2.53 8.89
N GLN A 74 2.41 1.62 9.10
CA GLN A 74 3.84 1.93 8.98
C GLN A 74 4.21 2.37 7.56
N THR A 75 3.67 1.70 6.54
CA THR A 75 3.91 2.04 5.12
C THR A 75 3.32 3.40 4.76
N MET A 76 2.15 3.74 5.32
CA MET A 76 1.46 5.01 5.05
C MET A 76 1.90 6.15 5.98
N ALA A 77 2.78 5.90 6.95
CA ALA A 77 3.09 6.83 8.03
C ALA A 77 3.56 8.21 7.51
N SER A 78 4.34 8.23 6.44
CA SER A 78 4.87 9.45 5.86
C SER A 78 3.84 10.29 5.11
N PHE A 79 2.84 9.65 4.51
CA PHE A 79 1.68 10.32 3.96
C PHE A 79 0.79 10.87 5.10
N ILE A 80 0.54 10.07 6.13
CA ILE A 80 -0.28 10.49 7.29
C ILE A 80 0.34 11.68 8.02
N GLN A 81 1.66 11.73 8.10
CA GLN A 81 2.42 12.82 8.73
C GLN A 81 2.64 14.04 7.82
N ASP A 82 2.11 14.04 6.59
CA ASP A 82 2.30 15.11 5.60
C ASP A 82 3.78 15.50 5.40
N GLN A 83 4.64 14.50 5.21
CA GLN A 83 6.06 14.77 5.02
C GLN A 83 6.32 15.50 3.69
N PRO A 84 7.10 16.59 3.67
CA PRO A 84 7.15 17.53 2.54
C PRO A 84 7.69 16.92 1.23
N ASN A 85 8.55 15.90 1.34
CA ASN A 85 9.17 15.22 0.21
C ASN A 85 8.34 14.03 -0.30
N ILE A 86 7.20 13.73 0.33
CA ILE A 86 6.32 12.67 -0.14
C ILE A 86 5.27 13.26 -1.07
N LYS A 87 5.16 12.66 -2.25
CA LYS A 87 4.09 12.90 -3.22
C LYS A 87 3.22 11.67 -3.31
N VAL A 88 1.92 11.89 -3.47
CA VAL A 88 0.92 10.83 -3.39
C VAL A 88 0.01 10.88 -4.61
N LEU A 89 -0.15 9.73 -5.26
CA LEU A 89 -1.22 9.49 -6.22
C LEU A 89 -2.16 8.44 -5.62
N ALA A 90 -3.35 8.88 -5.20
CA ALA A 90 -4.41 7.99 -4.75
C ALA A 90 -5.45 7.81 -5.85
N TYR A 91 -5.98 6.60 -6.00
CA TYR A 91 -7.04 6.29 -6.95
C TYR A 91 -8.08 5.36 -6.32
N SER A 92 -9.35 5.60 -6.63
CA SER A 92 -10.49 4.79 -6.14
C SER A 92 -11.76 5.13 -6.94
N ASP A 93 -12.59 4.14 -7.21
CA ASP A 93 -13.99 4.31 -7.64
C ASP A 93 -14.95 4.62 -6.49
N ASP A 94 -14.51 4.45 -5.24
CA ASP A 94 -15.25 4.86 -4.04
C ASP A 94 -14.28 5.58 -3.07
N PRO A 95 -13.82 6.79 -3.43
CA PRO A 95 -12.88 7.59 -2.61
C PRO A 95 -13.52 8.08 -1.29
N PRO A 96 -12.71 8.35 -0.25
CA PRO A 96 -13.19 9.04 0.94
C PRO A 96 -13.70 10.44 0.57
N ASN A 97 -14.82 10.82 1.19
CA ASN A 97 -15.40 12.16 1.16
C ASN A 97 -15.75 12.75 -0.22
N LEU A 98 -15.68 11.96 -1.29
CA LEU A 98 -16.19 12.31 -2.61
C LEU A 98 -17.29 11.32 -3.00
N PRO A 99 -18.21 11.70 -3.91
CA PRO A 99 -19.20 10.76 -4.42
C PRO A 99 -18.53 9.55 -5.09
N PRO A 100 -19.13 8.35 -4.97
CA PRO A 100 -18.67 7.19 -5.73
C PRO A 100 -18.65 7.49 -7.22
N ARG A 101 -17.60 7.06 -7.92
CA ARG A 101 -17.47 7.22 -9.35
C ARG A 101 -18.04 5.99 -10.06
N ASN A 102 -18.97 6.21 -10.98
CA ASN A 102 -19.57 5.15 -11.79
C ASN A 102 -18.66 4.72 -12.95
N GLU A 103 -17.40 4.41 -12.62
CA GLU A 103 -16.40 3.96 -13.58
C GLU A 103 -16.46 2.44 -13.78
N LYS A 104 -15.99 1.99 -14.95
CA LYS A 104 -15.80 0.55 -15.24
C LYS A 104 -14.71 -0.06 -14.36
N SER A 105 -13.66 0.69 -14.08
CA SER A 105 -12.59 0.25 -13.18
C SER A 105 -13.07 0.28 -11.73
N LYS A 106 -12.76 -0.79 -10.99
CA LYS A 106 -12.98 -0.89 -9.53
C LYS A 106 -11.67 -0.87 -8.74
N ALA A 107 -10.57 -0.47 -9.41
CA ALA A 107 -9.24 -0.46 -8.84
C ALA A 107 -9.10 0.65 -7.80
N LYS A 108 -8.43 0.34 -6.69
CA LYS A 108 -8.15 1.29 -5.61
C LYS A 108 -6.71 1.13 -5.13
N GLY A 109 -6.07 2.24 -4.75
CA GLY A 109 -4.71 2.20 -4.24
C GLY A 109 -4.09 3.57 -4.04
N VAL A 110 -2.88 3.55 -3.50
CA VAL A 110 -2.08 4.71 -3.15
C VAL A 110 -0.64 4.45 -3.60
N LEU A 111 -0.10 5.33 -4.43
CA LEU A 111 1.32 5.37 -4.80
C LEU A 111 1.99 6.48 -4.02
N LEU A 112 2.95 6.12 -3.17
CA LEU A 112 3.82 7.02 -2.43
C LEU A 112 5.12 7.18 -3.22
N ILE A 113 5.56 8.42 -3.42
CA ILE A 113 6.79 8.75 -4.12
C ILE A 113 7.59 9.69 -3.23
N ASP A 114 8.80 9.27 -2.87
CA ASP A 114 9.79 10.12 -2.21
C ASP A 114 10.54 10.90 -3.31
N ASN A 115 10.24 12.19 -3.43
CA ASN A 115 10.85 13.06 -4.43
C ASN A 115 12.16 13.70 -3.95
N SER A 116 12.71 13.26 -2.81
CA SER A 116 14.07 13.59 -2.41
C SER A 116 15.10 12.88 -3.30
N GLY A 117 16.39 13.16 -3.09
CA GLY A 117 17.47 12.49 -3.81
C GLY A 117 17.58 10.97 -3.58
N VAL A 118 16.73 10.39 -2.71
CA VAL A 118 16.69 8.97 -2.38
C VAL A 118 15.96 8.14 -3.46
N ASN A 119 15.08 8.76 -4.26
CA ASN A 119 14.32 8.11 -5.35
C ASN A 119 13.63 6.79 -4.92
N ALA A 120 12.80 6.85 -3.87
CA ALA A 120 12.04 5.70 -3.36
C ALA A 120 10.55 5.82 -3.73
N ALA A 121 9.87 4.67 -3.89
CA ALA A 121 8.44 4.64 -4.08
C ALA A 121 7.83 3.35 -3.52
N ALA A 122 6.60 3.44 -3.01
CA ALA A 122 5.81 2.31 -2.55
C ALA A 122 4.41 2.36 -3.13
N TRP A 123 3.90 1.22 -3.59
CA TRP A 123 2.56 1.10 -4.16
C TRP A 123 1.69 0.18 -3.31
N PHE A 124 0.62 0.74 -2.75
CA PHE A 124 -0.35 0.02 -1.94
C PHE A 124 -1.66 -0.15 -2.72
N VAL A 125 -2.02 -1.39 -3.01
CA VAL A 125 -3.25 -1.75 -3.72
C VAL A 125 -4.23 -2.39 -2.75
N HIS A 126 -5.50 -1.99 -2.79
CA HIS A 126 -6.52 -2.52 -1.89
C HIS A 126 -7.90 -2.60 -2.54
N THR A 127 -8.85 -3.19 -1.81
CA THR A 127 -10.27 -3.27 -2.20
C THR A 127 -11.20 -2.49 -1.26
N VAL A 128 -10.64 -1.88 -0.21
CA VAL A 128 -11.39 -1.13 0.81
C VAL A 128 -12.02 0.15 0.22
N PRO A 129 -13.35 0.34 0.30
CA PRO A 129 -13.99 1.61 -0.06
C PRO A 129 -13.66 2.70 0.97
N LYS A 130 -13.69 3.98 0.54
CA LYS A 130 -13.48 5.15 1.41
C LYS A 130 -12.17 5.09 2.21
N PHE A 131 -11.16 4.41 1.67
CA PHE A 131 -9.87 4.21 2.32
C PHE A 131 -9.12 5.54 2.49
N LEU A 132 -8.53 5.73 3.68
CA LEU A 132 -7.91 6.96 4.22
C LEU A 132 -8.88 8.12 4.48
N SER A 133 -10.09 7.83 4.97
CA SER A 133 -11.09 8.84 5.36
C SER A 133 -10.65 9.86 6.41
N HIS A 134 -9.61 9.57 7.20
CA HIS A 134 -9.16 10.45 8.29
C HIS A 134 -8.27 11.62 7.85
N LEU A 135 -7.72 11.59 6.62
CA LEU A 135 -6.82 12.65 6.10
C LEU A 135 -7.55 13.73 5.28
N GLY A 136 -8.89 13.67 5.19
CA GLY A 136 -9.68 14.58 4.36
C GLY A 136 -9.86 14.08 2.92
N ASP A 137 -10.38 14.94 2.06
CA ASP A 137 -10.73 14.60 0.67
C ASP A 137 -9.47 14.37 -0.16
N TYR A 138 -9.51 13.39 -1.08
CA TYR A 138 -8.49 13.34 -2.13
C TYR A 138 -8.65 14.56 -3.04
N SER A 139 -7.70 15.50 -2.93
CA SER A 139 -7.57 16.65 -3.82
C SER A 139 -7.02 16.17 -5.17
N TRP A 140 -7.89 16.13 -6.18
CA TRP A 140 -7.50 15.97 -7.58
C TRP A 140 -7.08 17.34 -8.11
N GLN A 141 -5.81 17.51 -8.49
CA GLN A 141 -5.39 18.59 -9.39
C GLN A 141 -5.40 18.08 -10.83
#